data_AF-A0AAW7Z984-F1
#
_entry.id   AF-A0AAW7Z984-F1
#
_cell.length_a   1.000
_cell.length_b   1.000
_cell.length_c   1.000
_cell.angle_alpha   90.00
_cell.angle_beta   90.00
_cell.angle_gamma   90.00
#
_symmetry.space_group_name_H-M   'P 1'
#
loop_
_entity.id
_entity.type
_entity.pdbx_description
1 polymer ?
#
loop_
_entity_poly.entity_id
_entity_poly.type
_entity_poly.pdbx_seq_one_letter_code
_entity_poly.pdbx_strand_id
1 'polypeptide(L)'
;MADSKMSYLTRFFPFIPLFLAMAFIAFDKISGQTDAQAPLAYMLILVLSCQGMLAFSLGSLIYHLSVQRHVFYFKVVFLVVAVINLLLITLLVIFEIWVLVLLILILIAIGYFYLKKYQS
;
A
#
# COMPACT_ATOMS: atom_id res chain seq x y z
N MET A 1 31.18 -10.93 24.14
CA MET A 1 30.31 -12.00 23.63
C MET A 1 28.93 -11.80 24.27
N ALA A 2 28.12 -10.89 23.73
CA ALA A 2 26.80 -10.56 24.26
C ALA A 2 25.81 -10.50 23.08
N ASP A 3 25.79 -11.60 22.33
CA ASP A 3 24.75 -11.90 21.36
C ASP A 3 23.54 -12.47 22.09
N SER A 4 22.33 -12.04 21.71
CA SER A 4 21.21 -12.95 21.36
C SER A 4 19.81 -12.41 21.65
N LYS A 5 19.61 -11.37 22.46
CA LYS A 5 18.25 -10.89 22.79
C LYS A 5 17.89 -9.62 22.05
N MET A 6 17.80 -9.73 20.72
CA MET A 6 16.82 -8.91 20.01
C MET A 6 15.45 -9.27 20.58
N SER A 7 14.83 -8.35 21.32
CA SER A 7 13.48 -8.53 21.83
C SER A 7 12.55 -8.85 20.65
N TYR A 8 11.72 -9.89 20.77
CA TYR A 8 10.78 -10.28 19.71
C TYR A 8 9.96 -9.09 19.20
N LEU A 9 9.68 -8.14 20.09
CA LEU A 9 8.98 -6.89 19.82
C LEU A 9 9.63 -6.04 18.72
N THR A 10 10.97 -5.97 18.66
CA THR A 10 11.66 -5.18 17.62
C THR A 10 11.68 -5.88 16.26
N ARG A 11 11.49 -7.21 16.21
CA ARG A 11 11.36 -7.95 14.94
C ARG A 11 9.97 -7.81 14.32
N PHE A 12 8.94 -7.67 15.15
CA PHE A 12 7.55 -7.51 14.71
C PHE A 12 7.16 -6.05 14.41
N PHE A 13 7.94 -5.09 14.90
CA PHE A 13 7.70 -3.66 14.73
C PHE A 13 7.35 -3.21 13.30
N PRO A 14 8.06 -3.62 12.23
CA PRO A 14 7.71 -3.20 10.88
C PRO A 14 6.36 -3.74 10.39
N PHE A 15 5.85 -4.82 10.96
CA PHE A 15 4.59 -5.45 10.53
C PHE A 15 3.35 -4.89 11.24
N ILE A 16 3.53 -4.02 12.24
CA ILE A 16 2.43 -3.41 13.01
C ILE A 16 1.38 -2.74 12.10
N PRO A 17 1.76 -1.92 11.09
CA PRO A 17 0.79 -1.28 10.20
C PRO A 17 -0.07 -2.30 9.43
N LEU A 18 0.52 -3.43 9.04
CA LEU A 18 -0.18 -4.50 8.31
C LEU A 18 -1.15 -5.26 9.21
N PHE A 19 -0.76 -5.55 10.46
CA PHE A 19 -1.66 -6.18 11.43
C PHE A 19 -2.85 -5.28 11.78
N LEU A 20 -2.63 -3.98 11.94
CA LEU A 20 -3.68 -2.99 12.16
C LEU A 20 -4.67 -2.95 11.01
N ALA A 21 -4.18 -2.92 9.77
CA ALA A 21 -5.04 -2.94 8.58
C ALA A 21 -5.88 -4.22 8.47
N MET A 22 -5.26 -5.38 8.72
CA MET A 22 -5.96 -6.67 8.73
C MET A 22 -7.05 -6.72 9.82
N ALA A 23 -6.75 -6.19 11.02
CA ALA A 23 -7.73 -6.10 12.11
C ALA A 23 -8.89 -5.16 11.75
N PHE A 24 -8.61 -4.03 11.09
CA PHE A 24 -9.63 -3.08 10.65
C PHE A 24 -10.56 -3.68 9.60
N ILE A 25 -10.00 -4.36 8.58
CA ILE A 25 -10.77 -5.07 7.55
C ILE A 25 -11.61 -6.19 8.17
N ALA A 26 -11.06 -6.95 9.12
CA ALA A 26 -11.79 -8.00 9.81
C ALA A 26 -12.95 -7.45 10.65
N PHE A 27 -12.72 -6.35 11.38
CA PHE A 27 -13.75 -5.69 12.19
C PHE A 27 -14.89 -5.14 11.33
N ASP A 28 -14.55 -4.50 10.21
CA ASP A 28 -15.53 -3.94 9.27
C ASP A 28 -16.35 -5.05 8.58
N LYS A 29 -15.74 -6.19 8.30
CA LYS A 29 -16.46 -7.36 7.77
C LYS A 29 -17.41 -8.00 8.79
N ILE A 30 -17.09 -7.92 10.09
CA ILE A 30 -17.93 -8.43 11.18
C ILE A 30 -19.07 -7.46 11.52
N SER A 31 -18.88 -6.15 11.34
CA SER A 31 -19.91 -5.12 11.61
C SER A 31 -21.05 -5.09 10.58
N GLY A 32 -20.90 -5.80 9.45
CA GLY A 32 -22.00 -6.08 8.51
C GLY A 32 -22.39 -4.94 7.58
N GLN A 33 -21.64 -3.84 7.53
CA GLN A 33 -21.85 -2.74 6.59
C GLN A 33 -21.12 -2.99 5.27
N THR A 34 -21.62 -3.92 4.45
CA THR A 34 -21.08 -4.13 3.11
C THR A 34 -21.75 -3.22 2.09
N ASP A 35 -21.27 -1.98 2.00
CA ASP A 35 -21.54 -1.13 0.83
C ASP A 35 -20.72 -1.63 -0.38
N ALA A 36 -21.27 -1.50 -1.59
CA ALA A 36 -20.61 -1.93 -2.82
C ALA A 36 -19.24 -1.25 -3.09
N GLN A 37 -18.91 -0.17 -2.37
CA GLN A 37 -17.62 0.52 -2.42
C GLN A 37 -16.53 -0.10 -1.51
N ALA A 38 -16.90 -1.03 -0.62
CA ALA A 38 -15.99 -1.68 0.32
C ALA A 38 -14.74 -2.35 -0.31
N PRO A 39 -14.79 -3.01 -1.49
CA PRO A 39 -13.62 -3.69 -2.04
C PRO A 39 -12.47 -2.73 -2.37
N LEU A 40 -12.82 -1.54 -2.87
CA LEU A 40 -11.87 -0.52 -3.29
C LEU A 40 -11.25 0.19 -2.08
N ALA A 41 -12.08 0.45 -1.05
CA ALA A 41 -11.62 0.96 0.24
C ALA A 41 -10.65 0.00 0.94
N TYR A 42 -10.93 -1.31 0.95
CA TYR A 42 -10.02 -2.30 1.52
C TYR A 42 -8.70 -2.41 0.75
N MET A 43 -8.73 -2.37 -0.59
CA MET A 43 -7.50 -2.30 -1.39
C MET A 43 -6.65 -1.09 -1.04
N LEU A 44 -7.27 0.08 -0.87
CA LEU A 44 -6.58 1.32 -0.54
C LEU A 44 -5.97 1.27 0.87
N ILE A 45 -6.70 0.73 1.85
CA ILE A 45 -6.19 0.47 3.21
C ILE A 45 -4.98 -0.48 3.17
N LEU A 46 -5.03 -1.53 2.35
CA LEU A 46 -3.96 -2.52 2.22
C LEU A 46 -2.70 -1.91 1.56
N VAL A 47 -2.87 -1.09 0.53
CA VAL A 47 -1.76 -0.34 -0.10
C VAL A 47 -1.14 0.67 0.88
N LEU A 48 -1.95 1.44 1.60
CA LEU A 48 -1.45 2.41 2.59
C LEU A 48 -0.72 1.72 3.75
N SER A 49 -1.20 0.56 4.20
CA SER A 49 -0.53 -0.20 5.26
C SER A 49 0.77 -0.87 4.80
N CYS A 50 0.84 -1.32 3.55
CA CYS A 50 2.10 -1.72 2.92
C CYS A 50 3.12 -0.56 2.86
N GLN A 51 2.68 0.66 2.51
CA GLN A 51 3.54 1.84 2.56
C GLN A 51 3.98 2.20 3.98
N GLY A 52 3.08 2.09 4.96
CA GLY A 52 3.40 2.25 6.38
C GLY A 52 4.46 1.26 6.85
N MET A 53 4.36 -0.01 6.47
CA MET A 53 5.37 -1.05 6.75
C MET A 53 6.74 -0.69 6.13
N LEU A 54 6.75 -0.13 4.91
CA LEU A 54 7.96 0.38 4.27
C LEU A 54 8.60 1.52 5.07
N ALA A 55 7.81 2.52 5.49
CA ALA A 55 8.30 3.65 6.28
C ALA A 55 8.84 3.21 7.65
N PHE A 56 8.14 2.29 8.34
CA PHE A 56 8.58 1.73 9.61
C PHE A 56 9.85 0.88 9.47
N SER A 57 9.97 0.09 8.40
CA SER A 57 11.18 -0.69 8.13
C SER A 57 12.38 0.21 7.79
N LEU A 58 12.19 1.31 7.05
CA LEU A 58 13.21 2.33 6.80
C LEU A 58 13.65 3.03 8.09
N GLY A 59 12.70 3.48 8.91
CA GLY A 59 13.00 4.11 10.20
C GLY A 59 13.76 3.18 11.14
N SER A 60 13.37 1.90 11.18
CA SER A 60 14.06 0.87 11.96
C SER A 60 15.48 0.59 11.45
N LEU A 61 15.67 0.59 10.12
CA LEU A 61 16.97 0.47 9.47
C LEU A 61 17.88 1.64 9.85
N ILE A 62 17.40 2.89 9.73
CA ILE A 62 18.17 4.10 10.06
C ILE A 62 18.56 4.11 11.54
N TYR A 63 17.61 3.78 12.43
CA TYR A 63 17.86 3.68 13.86
C TYR A 63 18.94 2.63 14.20
N HIS A 64 18.88 1.44 13.59
CA HIS A 64 19.89 0.39 13.84
C HIS A 64 21.22 0.63 13.12
N LEU A 65 21.24 1.39 12.02
CA LEU A 65 22.47 1.87 11.38
C LEU A 65 23.22 2.84 12.30
N SER A 66 22.48 3.72 12.98
CA SER A 66 23.04 4.66 13.97
C SER A 66 23.63 3.96 15.20
N VAL A 67 23.07 2.81 15.58
CA VAL A 67 23.39 2.09 16.83
C VAL A 67 24.37 0.90 16.64
N GLN A 68 24.88 0.66 15.42
CA GLN A 68 25.82 -0.44 15.08
C GLN A 68 25.42 -1.83 15.64
N ARG A 69 24.13 -2.17 15.63
CA ARG A 69 23.65 -3.52 15.98
C ARG A 69 22.95 -4.19 14.80
N HIS A 70 23.42 -5.39 14.44
CA HIS A 70 22.80 -6.36 13.52
C HIS A 70 22.04 -5.75 12.32
N VAL A 71 22.73 -4.91 11.54
CA VAL A 71 22.17 -4.17 10.40
C VAL A 71 21.72 -5.11 9.26
N PHE A 72 22.32 -6.30 9.15
CA PHE A 72 22.05 -7.23 8.06
C PHE A 72 20.58 -7.69 7.99
N TYR A 73 19.97 -8.03 9.14
CA TYR A 73 18.58 -8.45 9.19
C TYR A 73 17.63 -7.36 8.70
N PHE A 74 17.78 -6.13 9.20
CA PHE A 74 16.93 -5.01 8.79
C PHE A 74 17.15 -4.61 7.33
N LYS A 75 18.36 -4.76 6.79
CA LYS A 75 18.62 -4.55 5.35
C LYS A 75 17.82 -5.53 4.49
N VAL A 76 17.83 -6.82 4.85
CA VAL A 76 17.08 -7.84 4.10
C VAL A 76 15.58 -7.61 4.20
N VAL A 77 15.06 -7.35 5.41
CA VAL A 77 13.62 -7.06 5.62
C VAL A 77 13.21 -5.80 4.84
N PHE A 78 13.98 -4.73 4.93
CA PHE A 78 13.73 -3.50 4.18
C PHE A 78 13.73 -3.75 2.66
N LEU A 79 14.71 -4.49 2.14
CA LEU A 79 14.80 -4.83 0.71
C LEU A 79 13.55 -5.59 0.24
N VAL A 80 13.16 -6.64 0.96
CA VAL A 80 11.98 -7.45 0.61
C VAL A 80 10.71 -6.60 0.63
N VAL A 81 10.52 -5.80 1.69
CA VAL A 81 9.37 -4.91 1.86
C VAL A 81 9.35 -3.81 0.79
N ALA A 82 10.51 -3.30 0.40
CA ALA A 82 10.65 -2.30 -0.65
C ALA A 82 10.30 -2.87 -2.04
N VAL A 83 10.75 -4.08 -2.36
CA VAL A 83 10.41 -4.76 -3.63
C VAL A 83 8.91 -5.02 -3.73
N ILE A 84 8.29 -5.53 -2.66
CA ILE A 84 6.83 -5.78 -2.62
C ILE A 84 6.07 -4.47 -2.82
N ASN A 85 6.46 -3.40 -2.14
CA ASN A 85 5.81 -2.09 -2.30
C ASN A 85 6.02 -1.49 -3.68
N LEU A 86 7.23 -1.61 -4.26
CA LEU A 86 7.50 -1.11 -5.60
C LEU A 86 6.62 -1.81 -6.64
N LEU A 87 6.42 -3.13 -6.49
CA LEU A 87 5.52 -3.90 -7.33
C LEU A 87 4.06 -3.47 -7.15
N LEU A 88 3.59 -3.27 -5.91
CA LEU A 88 2.24 -2.77 -5.64
C LEU A 88 2.00 -1.37 -6.21
N ILE A 89 2.95 -0.44 -6.05
CA ILE A 89 2.86 0.92 -6.59
C ILE A 89 2.84 0.87 -8.12
N THR A 90 3.66 0.03 -8.75
CA THR A 90 3.69 -0.11 -10.21
C THR A 90 2.37 -0.64 -10.74
N LEU A 91 1.79 -1.66 -10.09
CA LEU A 91 0.45 -2.15 -10.42
C LEU A 91 -0.62 -1.07 -10.27
N LEU A 92 -0.56 -0.27 -9.20
CA LEU A 92 -1.50 0.81 -8.94
C LEU A 92 -1.43 1.90 -10.03
N VAL A 93 -0.21 2.34 -10.38
CA VAL A 93 0.02 3.35 -11.42
C VAL A 93 -0.46 2.87 -12.79
N ILE A 94 -0.21 1.60 -13.14
CA ILE A 94 -0.74 1.03 -14.37
C ILE A 94 -2.26 1.12 -14.37
N PHE A 95 -2.91 0.71 -13.27
CA PHE A 95 -4.37 0.73 -13.17
C PHE A 95 -4.95 2.15 -13.25
N GLU A 96 -4.32 3.14 -12.61
CA GLU A 96 -4.73 4.54 -12.65
C GLU A 96 -4.66 5.13 -14.08
N ILE A 97 -3.58 4.83 -14.82
CA ILE A 97 -3.43 5.27 -16.22
C ILE A 97 -4.58 4.74 -17.08
N TRP A 98 -4.94 3.45 -16.94
CA TRP A 98 -6.04 2.86 -17.69
C TRP A 98 -7.40 3.52 -17.39
N VAL A 99 -7.66 3.86 -16.12
CA VAL A 99 -8.88 4.57 -15.72
C VAL A 99 -8.92 5.97 -16.35
N LEU A 100 -7.80 6.69 -16.38
CA LEU A 100 -7.70 8.03 -16.94
C LEU A 100 -7.91 8.03 -18.47
N VAL A 101 -7.35 7.04 -19.17
CA VAL A 101 -7.58 6.83 -20.62
C VAL A 101 -9.07 6.59 -20.90
N LEU A 102 -9.73 5.75 -20.10
CA LEU A 102 -11.17 5.47 -20.23
C LEU A 102 -12.02 6.74 -20.07
N LEU A 103 -11.67 7.59 -19.10
CA LEU A 103 -12.39 8.83 -18.82
C LEU A 103 -12.25 9.84 -19.97
N ILE A 104 -11.05 9.95 -20.56
CA ILE A 104 -10.82 10.78 -21.76
C ILE A 104 -11.66 10.28 -22.94
N LEU A 105 -11.71 8.96 -23.18
CA LEU A 105 -12.51 8.38 -24.26
C LEU A 105 -14.00 8.68 -24.09
N ILE A 106 -14.53 8.61 -22.86
CA ILE A 106 -15.92 8.97 -22.55
C ILE A 106 -16.18 10.45 -22.85
N LEU A 107 -15.29 11.34 -22.44
CA LEU A 107 -15.41 12.78 -22.72
C LEU A 107 -15.41 13.08 -24.23
N ILE A 108 -14.53 12.42 -24.99
CA ILE A 108 -14.48 12.55 -26.46
C ILE A 108 -15.79 12.05 -27.08
N ALA A 109 -16.32 10.92 -26.63
CA ALA A 109 -17.57 10.36 -27.14
C ALA A 109 -18.76 11.29 -26.86
N ILE A 110 -18.85 11.87 -25.66
CA ILE A 110 -19.88 12.85 -25.29
C ILE A 110 -19.75 14.11 -26.15
N GLY A 111 -18.53 14.64 -26.32
CA GLY A 111 -18.26 15.80 -27.16
C GLY A 111 -18.67 15.58 -28.61
N TYR A 112 -18.37 14.41 -29.17
CA TYR A 112 -18.78 14.02 -30.52
C TYR A 112 -20.31 13.97 -30.67
N PHE A 113 -21.01 13.34 -29.71
CA PHE A 113 -22.47 13.29 -29.73
C PHE A 113 -23.11 14.68 -29.63
N TYR A 114 -22.54 15.56 -28.81
CA TYR A 114 -23.03 16.93 -28.64
C TYR A 114 -22.87 17.75 -29.93
N LEU A 115 -21.70 17.67 -30.58
CA LEU A 115 -21.45 18.29 -31.88
C LEU A 115 -22.38 17.76 -32.97
N LYS A 116 -22.56 16.44 -33.04
CA LYS A 116 -23.46 15.80 -34.01
C LYS A 116 -24.92 16.26 -33.82
N LYS A 117 -25.36 16.47 -32.57
CA LYS A 117 -26.71 16.95 -32.26
C LYS A 117 -26.93 18.42 -32.64
N TYR A 118 -25.90 19.25 -32.63
CA TYR A 118 -25.98 20.66 -33.03
C TYR A 118 -25.80 20.90 -34.54
N GLN A 119 -25.29 19.91 -35.28
CA GLN A 119 -25.17 19.96 -36.74
C GLN A 119 -26.39 19.37 -37.48
N SER A 120 -27.34 18.76 -36.76
CA SER A 120 -28.60 18.22 -37.29
C SER A 120 -29.78 19.09 -36.90
#